data_AF-A0A950RKT7-F1
#
_entry.id   AF-A0A950RKT7-F1
#
_cell.length_a   1.000
_cell.length_b   1.000
_cell.length_c   1.000
_cell.angle_alpha   90.00
_cell.angle_beta   90.00
_cell.angle_gamma   90.00
#
_symmetry.space_group_name_H-M   'P 1'
#
loop_
_entity.id
_entity.type
_entity.pdbx_description
1 polymer ?
#
loop_
_entity_poly.entity_id
_entity_poly.type
_entity_poly.pdbx_seq_one_letter_code
_entity_poly.pdbx_strand_id
1 'polypeptide(L)'
;MNHLDITLAARAHGTGRALRSAWFRHRRLQPQPLALVLFQLGAEPFSAAAIGWGERHDRLTLRVAGEPRNRDLAFALLLEFARWFNPRFEAPAAGRETFTRGE
;
A
#
# COMPACT_ATOMS: atom_id res chain seq x y z
N MET A 1 -8.16 -24.31 1.66
CA MET A 1 -6.84 -24.80 1.24
C MET A 1 -6.89 -25.01 -0.27
N ASN A 2 -6.13 -24.22 -1.03
CA ASN A 2 -6.10 -24.25 -2.50
C ASN A 2 -5.31 -25.50 -2.97
N HIS A 3 -5.56 -25.97 -4.20
CA HIS A 3 -4.79 -27.04 -4.85
C HIS A 3 -3.27 -26.76 -4.89
N LEU A 4 -2.87 -25.48 -4.99
CA LEU A 4 -1.46 -25.06 -4.85
C LEU A 4 -0.87 -25.44 -3.49
N ASP A 5 -1.65 -25.31 -2.41
CA ASP A 5 -1.22 -25.54 -1.03
C ASP A 5 -1.01 -27.02 -0.80
N ILE A 6 -1.94 -27.83 -1.32
CA ILE A 6 -1.88 -29.30 -1.28
C ILE A 6 -0.62 -29.78 -2.02
N THR A 7 -0.33 -29.19 -3.19
CA THR A 7 0.83 -29.56 -4.00
C THR A 7 2.15 -29.16 -3.33
N LEU A 8 2.22 -27.96 -2.76
CA LEU A 8 3.39 -27.49 -2.02
C LEU A 8 3.62 -28.30 -0.74
N ALA A 9 2.56 -28.63 -0.01
CA ALA A 9 2.65 -29.47 1.19
C ALA A 9 3.14 -30.89 0.86
N ALA A 10 2.58 -31.52 -0.17
CA ALA A 10 2.99 -32.85 -0.63
C ALA A 10 4.47 -32.86 -1.05
N ARG A 11 4.93 -31.83 -1.77
CA ARG A 11 6.32 -31.72 -2.21
C ARG A 11 7.28 -31.39 -1.07
N ALA A 12 6.88 -30.56 -0.11
CA ALA A 12 7.66 -30.29 1.10
C ALA A 12 7.85 -31.57 1.92
N HIS A 13 6.79 -32.36 2.06
CA HIS A 13 6.84 -33.66 2.73
C HIS A 13 7.79 -34.64 2.02
N GLY A 14 7.66 -34.79 0.69
CA GLY A 14 8.51 -35.70 -0.08
C GLY A 14 9.99 -35.30 -0.15
N THR A 15 10.31 -34.00 0.02
CA THR A 15 11.69 -33.50 -0.03
C THR A 15 12.30 -33.23 1.34
N GLY A 16 11.52 -33.29 2.43
CA GLY A 16 11.95 -32.94 3.77
C GLY A 16 12.40 -31.48 3.92
N ARG A 17 11.99 -30.60 3.00
CA ARG A 17 12.43 -29.19 2.94
C ARG A 17 11.23 -28.27 2.88
N ALA A 18 11.31 -27.16 3.59
CA ALA A 18 10.33 -26.08 3.45
C ALA A 18 10.36 -25.53 2.02
N LEU A 19 9.19 -25.40 1.40
CA LEU A 19 9.04 -24.82 0.07
C LEU A 19 8.47 -23.41 0.16
N ARG A 20 9.01 -22.50 -0.66
CA ARG A 20 8.45 -21.16 -0.81
C ARG A 20 7.09 -21.26 -1.48
N SER A 21 6.05 -20.84 -0.76
CA SER A 21 4.70 -20.74 -1.30
C SER A 21 4.49 -19.48 -2.14
N ALA A 22 5.36 -18.48 -1.98
CA ALA A 22 5.37 -17.21 -2.73
C ALA A 22 3.97 -16.61 -2.96
N TRP A 23 3.07 -16.75 -1.96
CA TRP A 23 1.71 -16.23 -2.01
C TRP A 23 1.66 -14.73 -2.30
N PHE A 24 2.68 -14.03 -1.84
CA PHE A 24 2.85 -12.61 -2.00
C PHE A 24 4.22 -12.33 -2.59
N ARG A 25 4.24 -11.40 -3.53
CA ARG A 25 5.46 -10.82 -4.09
C ARG A 25 5.46 -9.35 -3.75
N HIS A 26 6.61 -8.82 -3.36
CA HIS A 26 6.77 -7.39 -3.28
C HIS A 26 6.69 -6.83 -4.69
N ARG A 27 5.71 -5.96 -4.94
CA ARG A 27 5.60 -5.22 -6.19
C ARG A 27 5.97 -3.79 -5.92
N ARG A 28 6.88 -3.25 -6.73
CA ARG A 28 7.18 -1.83 -6.73
C ARG A 28 5.96 -1.07 -7.22
N LEU A 29 5.44 -0.15 -6.40
CA LEU A 29 4.27 0.64 -6.77
C LEU A 29 4.62 1.73 -7.79
N GLN A 30 5.73 2.44 -7.56
CA GLN A 30 6.21 3.52 -8.41
C GLN A 30 7.75 3.49 -8.55
N PRO A 31 8.31 4.07 -9.63
CA PRO A 31 9.75 4.27 -9.75
C PRO A 31 10.28 5.16 -8.61
N GLN A 32 9.64 6.28 -8.34
CA GLN A 32 10.01 7.14 -7.21
C GLN A 32 9.38 6.62 -5.91
N PRO A 33 10.05 6.74 -4.76
CA PRO A 33 9.46 6.36 -3.49
C PRO A 33 8.26 7.26 -3.16
N LEU A 34 7.25 6.70 -2.49
CA LEU A 34 6.16 7.49 -1.93
C LEU A 34 6.53 7.90 -0.50
N ALA A 35 6.52 9.19 -0.23
CA ALA A 35 6.71 9.74 1.11
C ALA A 35 5.34 10.15 1.67
N LEU A 36 4.97 9.55 2.80
CA LEU A 36 3.69 9.78 3.48
C LEU A 36 3.94 10.05 4.97
N VAL A 37 3.34 11.11 5.48
CA VAL A 37 3.37 11.47 6.90
C VAL A 37 1.94 11.75 7.35
N LEU A 38 1.45 10.99 8.30
CA LEU A 38 0.13 11.15 8.89
C LEU A 38 0.30 11.64 10.33
N PHE A 39 -0.41 12.72 10.66
CA PHE A 39 -0.45 13.23 12.03
C PHE A 39 -1.86 13.13 12.58
N GLN A 40 -2.00 12.53 13.76
CA GLN A 40 -3.26 12.32 14.47
C GLN A 40 -3.17 12.99 15.85
N LEU A 41 -4.24 13.67 16.29
CA LEU A 41 -4.34 14.08 17.70
C LEU A 41 -4.84 12.89 18.53
N GLY A 42 -4.29 12.71 19.73
CA GLY A 42 -4.42 11.47 20.52
C GLY A 42 -5.84 10.98 20.85
N ALA A 43 -6.87 11.81 20.70
CA ALA A 43 -8.24 11.49 21.13
C ALA A 43 -9.15 10.86 20.05
N GLU A 44 -8.71 10.73 18.78
CA GLU A 44 -9.58 10.23 17.71
C GLU A 44 -8.91 9.14 16.85
N PRO A 45 -9.27 7.86 17.04
CA PRO A 45 -8.77 6.79 16.22
C PRO A 45 -9.21 6.96 14.75
N PHE A 46 -8.32 6.59 13.82
CA PHE A 46 -8.57 6.62 12.39
C PHE A 46 -8.78 8.02 11.78
N SER A 47 -8.35 9.08 12.49
CA SER A 47 -8.36 10.46 11.98
C SER A 47 -6.96 10.90 11.55
N ALA A 48 -6.89 11.81 10.57
CA ALA A 48 -5.67 12.52 10.23
C ALA A 48 -5.93 14.03 10.35
N ALA A 49 -5.31 14.65 11.35
CA ALA A 49 -5.36 16.10 11.56
C ALA A 49 -4.51 16.84 10.52
N ALA A 50 -3.42 16.20 10.07
CA ALA A 50 -2.61 16.66 8.94
C ALA A 50 -2.06 15.48 8.15
N ILE A 51 -1.87 15.69 6.85
CA ILE A 51 -1.25 14.73 5.94
C ILE A 51 -0.19 15.47 5.12
N GLY A 52 1.03 14.94 5.13
CA GLY A 52 2.09 15.27 4.19
C GLY A 52 2.27 14.16 3.18
N TRP A 53 2.25 14.47 1.88
CA TRP A 53 2.49 13.46 0.84
C TRP A 53 3.33 13.98 -0.33
N GLY A 54 4.13 13.10 -0.92
CA GLY A 54 4.96 13.45 -2.07
C GLY A 54 5.85 12.30 -2.53
N GLU A 55 6.79 12.60 -3.42
CA GLU A 55 7.74 11.62 -3.97
C GLU A 55 9.11 11.66 -3.27
N ARG A 56 9.28 12.59 -2.33
CA ARG A 56 10.50 12.79 -1.53
C ARG A 56 10.16 13.44 -0.19
N HIS A 57 10.98 13.19 0.84
CA HIS A 57 10.77 13.73 2.19
C HIS A 57 10.92 15.26 2.27
N ASP A 58 11.71 15.86 1.37
CA ASP A 58 11.97 17.30 1.28
C ASP A 58 10.96 18.05 0.39
N ARG A 59 10.02 17.33 -0.24
CA ARG A 59 9.05 17.88 -1.18
C ARG A 59 7.65 17.32 -0.93
N LEU A 60 7.13 17.58 0.27
CA LEU A 60 5.79 17.16 0.67
C LEU A 60 4.77 18.27 0.39
N THR A 61 3.64 17.87 -0.18
CA THR A 61 2.40 18.65 -0.08
C THR A 61 1.83 18.41 1.31
N LEU A 62 1.79 19.45 2.13
CA LEU A 62 1.19 19.40 3.47
C LEU A 62 -0.22 20.00 3.43
N ARG A 63 -1.16 19.28 4.02
CA ARG A 63 -2.51 19.78 4.34
C ARG A 63 -2.81 19.54 5.80
N VAL A 64 -3.57 20.48 6.37
CA VAL A 64 -4.01 20.46 7.77
C VAL A 64 -5.50 20.73 7.75
N ALA A 65 -6.30 19.86 8.37
CA ALA A 65 -7.75 20.06 8.45
C ALA A 65 -8.13 21.17 9.45
N GLY A 66 -7.20 21.54 10.33
CA GLY A 66 -7.34 22.63 11.31
C GLY A 66 -8.14 22.25 12.57
N GLU A 67 -8.07 23.11 13.58
CA GLU A 67 -8.89 23.07 14.80
C GLU A 67 -9.77 24.35 14.85
N PRO A 68 -11.06 24.30 15.26
CA PRO A 68 -11.79 23.11 15.67
C PRO A 68 -11.98 22.11 14.52
N ARG A 69 -11.92 20.82 14.85
CA ARG A 69 -12.10 19.75 13.86
C ARG A 69 -13.43 19.87 13.14
N ASN A 70 -13.36 20.24 11.87
CA ASN A 70 -14.48 20.21 10.96
C ASN A 70 -14.41 18.94 10.11
N ARG A 71 -15.45 18.10 10.22
CA ARG A 71 -15.55 16.84 9.47
C ARG A 71 -15.44 17.07 7.95
N ASP A 72 -16.06 18.12 7.44
CA ASP A 72 -16.04 18.42 6.01
C ASP A 72 -14.62 18.76 5.54
N LEU A 73 -13.85 19.50 6.36
CA LEU A 73 -12.44 19.79 6.08
C LEU A 73 -11.57 18.52 6.15
N ALA A 74 -11.82 17.64 7.11
CA ALA A 74 -11.12 16.36 7.21
C ALA A 74 -11.39 15.48 5.98
N PHE A 75 -12.65 15.38 5.54
CA PHE A 75 -13.00 14.64 4.32
C PHE A 75 -12.44 15.30 3.05
N ALA A 76 -12.47 16.63 2.95
CA ALA A 76 -11.89 17.34 1.82
C ALA A 76 -10.39 17.07 1.69
N LEU A 77 -9.66 17.09 2.81
CA LEU A 77 -8.26 16.74 2.88
C LEU A 77 -8.02 15.28 2.45
N LEU A 78 -8.78 14.33 2.99
CA LEU A 78 -8.66 12.91 2.62
C LEU A 78 -8.97 12.68 1.14
N LEU A 79 -9.96 13.40 0.57
CA LEU A 79 -10.28 13.33 -0.85
C LEU A 79 -9.15 13.87 -1.72
N GLU A 80 -8.52 14.99 -1.33
CA GLU A 80 -7.35 15.52 -2.03
C GLU A 80 -6.19 14.50 -2.02
N PHE A 81 -5.90 13.93 -0.85
CA PHE A 81 -4.89 12.89 -0.71
C PHE A 81 -5.22 11.64 -1.54
N ALA A 82 -6.44 11.14 -1.46
CA ALA A 82 -6.88 9.93 -2.18
C ALA A 82 -6.78 10.10 -3.71
N ARG A 83 -7.10 11.29 -4.24
CA ARG A 83 -6.91 11.61 -5.67
C ARG A 83 -5.46 11.49 -6.10
N TRP A 84 -4.50 11.83 -5.22
CA TRP A 84 -3.08 11.69 -5.51
C TRP A 84 -2.54 10.27 -5.28
N PHE A 85 -2.97 9.61 -4.20
CA PHE A 85 -2.43 8.31 -3.77
C PHE A 85 -3.02 7.13 -4.53
N ASN A 86 -4.35 7.06 -4.69
CA ASN A 86 -5.03 5.88 -5.24
C ASN A 86 -4.51 5.52 -6.65
N PRO A 87 -4.33 6.47 -7.59
CA PRO A 87 -3.77 6.13 -8.90
C PRO A 87 -2.37 5.51 -8.82
N ARG A 88 -1.55 5.92 -7.85
CA ARG A 88 -0.17 5.43 -7.66
C ARG A 88 -0.15 4.04 -7.02
N PHE A 89 -1.10 3.76 -6.14
CA PHE A 89 -1.26 2.47 -5.49
C PHE A 89 -1.90 1.42 -6.41
N GLU A 90 -2.90 1.83 -7.20
CA GLU A 90 -3.70 0.93 -8.05
C GLU A 90 -3.08 0.69 -9.43
N ALA A 91 -2.28 1.63 -9.97
CA ALA A 91 -1.67 1.47 -11.30
C ALA A 91 -0.91 0.14 -11.50
N PRO A 92 -0.13 -0.36 -10.52
CA PRO A 92 0.48 -1.68 -10.61
C PRO A 92 -0.52 -2.83 -10.76
N ALA A 93 -1.72 -2.74 -10.17
CA ALA A 93 -2.73 -3.79 -10.24
C ALA A 93 -3.29 -3.94 -11.67
N ALA A 94 -3.29 -2.88 -12.47
CA ALA A 94 -3.71 -2.93 -13.87
C ALA A 94 -2.73 -3.71 -14.78
N GLY A 95 -1.45 -3.83 -14.38
CA GLY A 95 -0.45 -4.56 -15.15
C GLY A 95 -0.51 -6.07 -14.90
N ARG A 96 -0.93 -6.84 -15.92
CA ARG A 96 -0.79 -8.30 -15.96
C ARG A 96 0.63 -8.67 -16.38
N GLU A 97 1.37 -9.33 -15.51
CA GLU A 97 2.64 -9.96 -15.88
C GLU A 97 2.37 -11.31 -16.51
N THR A 98 2.86 -11.50 -17.73
CA THR A 98 2.84 -12.80 -18.40
C THR A 98 4.13 -13.52 -18.05
N PHE A 99 4.03 -14.66 -17.37
CA PHE A 99 5.19 -15.51 -17.08
C PHE A 99 5.35 -16.56 -18.16
N THR A 100 6.49 -16.55 -18.84
CA THR A 100 6.96 -17.70 -19.63
C THR A 100 7.79 -18.58 -18.71
N ARG A 101 7.38 -19.83 -18.53
CA ARG A 101 8.07 -20.78 -17.65
C ARG A 101 9.17 -21.48 -18.46
N GLY A 102 10.45 -21.18 -18.22
CA GLY A 102 11.56 -21.97 -18.77
C GLY A 102 12.84 -21.24 -19.18
N GLU A 103 13.45 -20.46 -18.28
CA GLU A 103 14.91 -20.21 -18.27
C GLU A 103 15.47 -20.55 -16.88
#